data_AF-A0A3D8GU70-F1
#
_entry.id   AF-A0A3D8GU70-F1
#
_cell.length_a   1.000
_cell.length_b   1.000
_cell.length_c   1.000
_cell.angle_alpha   90.00
_cell.angle_beta   90.00
_cell.angle_gamma   90.00
#
_symmetry.space_group_name_H-M   'P 1'
#
loop_
_entity.id
_entity.type
_entity.pdbx_description
1 polymer ?
#
loop_
_entity_poly.entity_id
_entity_poly.type
_entity_poly.pdbx_seq_one_letter_code
_entity_poly.pdbx_strand_id
1 'polypeptide(L)'
;MTTKEDGSVYLLVLPKGVIKLTPSVPKMGEHWAIPSTMPLGPIYGVEKGKLVFIEQMPAQEVFTKGESIVDLDGMKGLPSPSINHTNIEFQEHGHEGYEVPHYDIHHYFITPDARDAIPGDIPPH
;
A
#
# COMPACT_ATOMS: atom_id res chain seq x y z
N MET A 1 18.14 7.17 -7.09
CA MET A 1 18.40 5.96 -7.90
C MET A 1 19.14 4.97 -7.01
N THR A 2 18.57 3.81 -6.70
CA THR A 2 19.28 2.75 -5.98
C THR A 2 19.34 1.52 -6.88
N THR A 3 20.52 1.30 -7.43
CA THR A 3 20.87 0.15 -8.26
C THR A 3 20.94 -1.10 -7.41
N LYS A 4 20.31 -2.20 -7.85
CA LYS A 4 20.76 -3.54 -7.46
C LYS A 4 22.02 -3.88 -8.29
N GLU A 5 22.73 -4.94 -7.91
CA GLU A 5 24.01 -5.40 -8.47
C GLU A 5 24.01 -5.67 -10.00
N ASP A 6 22.89 -5.51 -10.70
CA ASP A 6 22.76 -5.59 -12.16
C ASP A 6 22.77 -4.22 -12.87
N GLY A 7 22.88 -3.12 -12.13
CA GLY A 7 22.84 -1.76 -12.69
C GLY A 7 21.44 -1.28 -13.09
N SER A 8 20.37 -2.01 -12.75
CA SER A 8 18.99 -1.57 -13.02
C SER A 8 18.62 -0.36 -12.17
N VAL A 9 18.06 0.67 -12.83
CA VAL A 9 17.49 1.85 -12.18
C VAL A 9 15.98 1.66 -12.10
N TYR A 10 15.43 1.57 -10.89
CA TYR A 10 14.00 1.61 -10.68
C TYR A 10 13.54 3.06 -10.77
N LEU A 11 12.91 3.42 -11.89
CA LEU A 11 12.11 4.64 -11.98
C LEU A 11 10.73 4.30 -11.42
N LEU A 12 10.42 4.81 -10.23
CA LEU A 12 9.05 4.72 -9.71
C LEU A 12 8.16 5.68 -10.49
N VAL A 13 7.20 5.11 -11.20
CA VAL A 13 6.09 5.84 -11.82
C VAL A 13 4.82 5.36 -11.13
N LEU A 14 4.14 6.28 -10.44
CA LEU A 14 2.82 6.02 -9.87
C LEU A 14 1.72 6.45 -10.85
N PRO A 15 0.51 5.88 -10.76
CA PRO A 15 -0.61 6.32 -11.58
C PRO A 15 -0.87 7.83 -11.48
N LYS A 16 -1.39 8.41 -12.57
CA LYS A 16 -1.70 9.84 -12.63
C LYS A 16 -2.71 10.21 -11.53
N GLY A 17 -2.45 11.32 -10.85
CA GLY A 17 -3.31 11.85 -9.78
C GLY A 17 -3.01 11.31 -8.38
N VAL A 18 -2.03 10.42 -8.26
CA VAL A 18 -1.53 9.97 -6.96
C VAL A 18 -0.78 11.11 -6.25
N ILE A 19 -1.13 11.35 -4.99
CA ILE A 19 -0.49 12.33 -4.10
C ILE A 19 0.02 11.64 -2.83
N LYS A 20 1.04 12.23 -2.18
CA LYS A 20 1.52 11.78 -0.88
C LYS A 20 0.50 12.14 0.19
N LEU A 21 0.08 11.16 0.97
CA LEU A 21 -0.84 11.32 2.09
C LEU A 21 -0.07 11.48 3.41
N THR A 22 0.93 10.62 3.65
CA THR A 22 1.70 10.61 4.89
C THR A 22 3.22 10.53 4.64
N PRO A 23 4.05 11.04 5.57
CA PRO A 23 5.48 10.73 5.65
C PRO A 23 5.76 9.21 5.76
N SER A 24 7.04 8.82 5.78
CA SER A 24 7.38 7.40 5.94
C SER A 24 6.91 6.90 7.31
N VAL A 25 6.12 5.83 7.35
CA VAL A 25 5.69 5.15 8.58
C VAL A 25 6.54 3.88 8.76
N PRO A 26 6.93 3.51 9.99
CA PRO A 26 7.76 2.33 10.23
C PRO A 26 7.10 1.10 9.62
N LYS A 27 7.90 0.25 8.99
CA LYS A 27 7.47 -0.96 8.27
C LYS A 27 6.62 -0.75 7.01
N MET A 28 6.21 0.48 6.69
CA MET A 28 5.28 0.74 5.59
C MET A 28 5.93 1.61 4.50
N GLY A 29 6.61 2.67 4.90
CA GLY A 29 7.05 3.72 3.99
C GLY A 29 6.03 4.86 3.91
N GLU A 30 6.21 5.74 2.93
CA GLU A 30 5.29 6.82 2.63
C GLU A 30 3.99 6.25 2.04
N HIS A 31 2.84 6.79 2.43
CA HIS A 31 1.57 6.40 1.80
C HIS A 31 1.20 7.40 0.72
N TRP A 32 0.88 6.90 -0.47
CA TRP A 32 0.43 7.68 -1.61
C TRP A 32 -0.89 7.12 -2.12
N ALA A 33 -1.84 7.96 -2.55
CA ALA A 33 -3.08 7.48 -3.14
C ALA A 33 -3.72 8.52 -4.07
N ILE A 34 -4.75 8.09 -4.81
CA ILE A 34 -5.66 9.00 -5.50
C ILE A 34 -6.78 9.34 -4.51
N PRO A 35 -6.99 10.62 -4.09
CA PRO A 35 -7.95 10.94 -3.04
C PRO A 35 -9.38 10.46 -3.31
N SER A 36 -9.79 10.43 -4.59
CA SER A 36 -11.13 10.00 -4.98
C SER A 36 -11.37 8.49 -4.92
N THR A 37 -10.34 7.67 -4.69
CA THR A 37 -10.48 6.21 -4.54
C THR A 37 -10.46 5.77 -3.08
N MET A 38 -10.27 6.71 -2.15
CA MET A 38 -10.33 6.46 -0.71
C MET A 38 -11.80 6.35 -0.25
N PRO A 39 -12.10 5.53 0.79
CA PRO A 39 -11.14 4.79 1.64
C PRO A 39 -10.67 3.44 1.07
N LEU A 40 -11.31 2.90 0.02
CA LEU A 40 -11.00 1.56 -0.48
C LEU A 40 -9.55 1.40 -1.01
N GLY A 41 -8.98 2.45 -1.59
CA GLY A 41 -7.63 2.45 -2.17
C GLY A 41 -7.64 2.26 -3.69
N PRO A 42 -6.50 1.89 -4.31
CA PRO A 42 -5.28 1.43 -3.65
C PRO A 42 -4.48 2.55 -2.98
N ILE A 43 -3.84 2.21 -1.87
CA ILE A 43 -2.72 2.96 -1.30
C ILE A 43 -1.41 2.35 -1.83
N TYR A 44 -0.47 3.20 -2.21
CA TYR A 44 0.87 2.83 -2.67
C TYR A 44 1.87 3.15 -1.57
N GLY A 45 2.46 2.11 -0.97
CA GLY A 45 3.57 2.25 -0.04
C GLY A 45 4.87 2.52 -0.79
N VAL A 46 5.55 3.63 -0.48
CA VAL A 46 6.78 4.04 -1.16
C VAL A 46 7.89 4.29 -0.15
N GLU A 47 9.03 3.62 -0.32
CA GLU A 47 10.22 3.86 0.50
C GLU A 47 11.41 4.18 -0.41
N LYS A 48 12.03 5.35 -0.21
CA LYS A 48 13.20 5.82 -0.98
C LYS A 48 13.00 5.72 -2.51
N GLY A 49 11.79 6.03 -2.95
CA GLY A 49 11.41 5.99 -4.37
C GLY A 49 11.25 4.57 -4.94
N LYS A 50 10.97 3.57 -4.10
CA LYS A 50 10.60 2.21 -4.52
C LYS A 50 9.19 1.89 -4.05
N LEU A 51 8.40 1.25 -4.91
CA LEU A 51 7.12 0.68 -4.51
C LEU A 51 7.35 -0.52 -3.59
N VAL A 52 6.83 -0.43 -2.37
CA VAL A 52 6.97 -1.42 -1.30
C VAL A 52 5.74 -2.33 -1.27
N PHE A 53 4.56 -1.75 -1.33
CA PHE A 53 3.30 -2.47 -1.35
C PHE A 53 2.21 -1.73 -2.13
N ILE A 54 1.14 -2.45 -2.45
CA ILE A 54 -0.18 -1.88 -2.73
C ILE A 54 -1.14 -2.40 -1.66
N GLU A 55 -2.00 -1.53 -1.15
CA GLU A 55 -2.96 -1.84 -0.10
C GLU A 55 -4.39 -1.50 -0.55
N GLN A 56 -5.33 -2.40 -0.26
CA GLN A 56 -6.77 -2.12 -0.33
C GLN A 56 -7.41 -2.31 1.05
N MET A 57 -8.36 -1.43 1.37
CA MET A 57 -9.03 -1.40 2.68
C MET A 57 -10.55 -1.63 2.57
N PRO A 58 -11.01 -2.83 2.15
CA PRO A 58 -12.44 -3.12 2.12
C PRO A 58 -13.07 -3.08 3.52
N ALA A 59 -14.16 -2.33 3.68
CA ALA A 59 -14.94 -2.35 4.91
C ALA A 59 -15.51 -3.75 5.16
N GLN A 60 -15.50 -4.20 6.42
CA GLN A 60 -16.08 -5.47 6.83
C GLN A 60 -17.57 -5.57 6.41
N GLU A 61 -18.28 -4.45 6.43
CA GLU A 61 -19.70 -4.36 6.11
C GLU A 61 -20.04 -4.83 4.69
N VAL A 62 -19.12 -4.67 3.72
CA VAL A 62 -19.33 -5.17 2.36
C VAL A 62 -19.51 -6.69 2.37
N PHE A 63 -18.68 -7.38 3.15
CA PHE A 63 -18.76 -8.84 3.29
C PHE A 63 -19.97 -9.29 4.09
N THR A 64 -20.37 -8.57 5.14
CA THR A 64 -21.54 -8.94 5.94
C THR A 64 -22.87 -8.77 5.18
N LYS A 65 -22.89 -7.89 4.16
CA LYS A 65 -24.01 -7.73 3.23
C LYS A 65 -24.01 -8.74 2.07
N GLY A 66 -22.98 -9.59 1.96
CA GLY A 66 -22.82 -10.51 0.83
C GLY A 66 -22.49 -9.80 -0.49
N GLU A 67 -21.96 -8.58 -0.41
CA GLU A 67 -21.56 -7.80 -1.58
C GLU A 67 -20.15 -8.22 -2.04
N SER A 68 -19.89 -8.02 -3.35
CA SER A 68 -18.58 -8.30 -3.95
C SER A 68 -17.84 -7.01 -4.25
N ILE A 69 -16.53 -7.03 -4.06
CA ILE A 69 -15.62 -6.00 -4.53
C ILE A 69 -14.81 -6.62 -5.67
N VAL A 70 -14.91 -6.04 -6.86
CA VAL A 70 -14.31 -6.57 -8.08
C VAL A 70 -13.54 -5.48 -8.80
N ASP A 71 -12.64 -5.89 -9.69
CA ASP A 71 -11.86 -4.98 -10.55
C ASP A 71 -11.11 -3.89 -9.76
N LEU A 72 -10.52 -4.28 -8.63
CA LEU A 72 -9.75 -3.36 -7.78
C LEU A 72 -8.58 -2.77 -8.56
N ASP A 73 -8.48 -1.45 -8.50
CA ASP A 73 -7.39 -0.72 -9.11
C ASP A 73 -6.04 -1.15 -8.49
N GLY A 74 -5.08 -1.44 -9.38
CA GLY A 74 -3.67 -1.62 -9.05
C GLY A 74 -2.81 -0.55 -9.75
N MET A 75 -1.77 -0.96 -10.47
CA MET A 75 -0.86 -0.02 -11.16
C MET A 75 -1.40 0.65 -12.44
N LYS A 76 -2.70 0.51 -12.77
CA LYS A 76 -3.38 1.15 -13.93
C LYS A 76 -2.61 1.09 -15.26
N GLY A 77 -2.08 -0.09 -15.60
CA GLY A 77 -1.32 -0.31 -16.84
C GLY A 77 0.17 0.08 -16.77
N LEU A 78 0.65 0.52 -15.61
CA LEU A 78 2.08 0.67 -15.34
C LEU A 78 2.69 -0.67 -14.88
N PRO A 79 3.99 -0.90 -15.14
CA PRO A 79 4.68 -2.07 -14.61
C PRO A 79 4.60 -2.11 -13.08
N SER A 80 4.21 -3.25 -12.53
CA SER A 80 4.34 -3.56 -11.10
C SER A 80 5.48 -4.55 -10.89
N PRO A 81 6.22 -4.48 -9.77
CA PRO A 81 7.08 -5.58 -9.35
C PRO A 81 6.23 -6.85 -9.11
N SER A 82 6.89 -8.00 -9.08
CA SER A 82 6.25 -9.25 -8.64
C SER A 82 5.89 -9.17 -7.17
N ILE A 83 4.69 -9.65 -6.82
CA ILE A 83 4.28 -9.80 -5.42
C ILE A 83 5.21 -10.82 -4.76
N ASN A 84 5.80 -10.43 -3.64
CA ASN A 84 6.59 -11.29 -2.78
C ASN A 84 5.69 -12.07 -1.82
N HIS A 85 4.78 -11.38 -1.12
CA HIS A 85 3.79 -11.98 -0.22
C HIS A 85 2.57 -11.07 -0.09
N THR A 86 1.51 -11.58 0.55
CA THR A 86 0.30 -10.82 0.84
C THR A 86 -0.10 -11.01 2.29
N ASN A 87 -0.40 -9.91 2.97
CA ASN A 87 -1.03 -9.91 4.27
C ASN A 87 -2.51 -9.54 4.12
N ILE A 88 -3.34 -10.11 4.99
CA ILE A 88 -4.74 -9.73 5.16
C ILE A 88 -4.95 -9.57 6.66
N GLU A 89 -5.13 -8.33 7.11
CA GLU A 89 -5.13 -7.96 8.52
C GLU A 89 -6.48 -7.37 8.88
N PHE A 90 -7.16 -7.93 9.88
CA PHE A 90 -8.47 -7.41 10.30
C PHE A 90 -8.28 -6.30 11.35
N GLN A 91 -8.74 -5.10 11.00
CA GLN A 91 -8.76 -3.94 11.89
C GLN A 91 -10.15 -3.85 12.53
N GLU A 92 -10.38 -4.58 13.62
CA GLU A 92 -11.70 -4.72 14.25
C GLU A 92 -12.35 -3.38 14.64
N HIS A 93 -11.54 -2.37 14.94
CA HIS A 93 -11.99 -1.04 15.34
C HIS A 93 -11.55 0.07 14.37
N GLY A 94 -10.96 -0.30 13.23
CA GLY A 94 -10.25 0.61 12.36
C GLY A 94 -8.99 1.20 13.02
N HIS A 95 -8.44 2.23 12.39
CA HIS A 95 -7.30 3.00 12.89
C HIS A 95 -7.40 4.47 12.46
N GLU A 96 -6.47 5.32 12.92
CA GLU A 96 -6.43 6.74 12.53
C GLU A 96 -6.47 6.87 10.99
N GLY A 97 -7.39 7.68 10.48
CA GLY A 97 -7.61 7.87 9.04
C GLY A 97 -8.69 6.97 8.43
N TYR A 98 -9.06 5.85 9.07
CA TYR A 98 -10.19 5.00 8.66
C TYR A 98 -10.79 4.22 9.86
N GLU A 99 -11.74 4.86 10.56
CA GLU A 99 -12.24 4.45 11.88
C GLU A 99 -13.44 3.47 11.83
N VAL A 100 -13.53 2.65 10.78
CA VAL A 100 -14.56 1.60 10.68
C VAL A 100 -13.90 0.24 10.62
N PRO A 101 -14.57 -0.86 11.02
CA PRO A 101 -13.99 -2.20 10.86
C PRO A 101 -13.70 -2.51 9.40
N HIS A 102 -12.45 -2.83 9.09
CA HIS A 102 -12.00 -3.12 7.73
C HIS A 102 -10.88 -4.16 7.71
N TYR A 103 -10.53 -4.63 6.52
CA TYR A 103 -9.34 -5.44 6.32
C TYR A 103 -8.29 -4.62 5.59
N ASP A 104 -7.05 -4.64 6.06
CA ASP A 104 -5.91 -4.16 5.28
C ASP A 104 -5.36 -5.32 4.46
N ILE A 105 -5.45 -5.20 3.14
CA ILE A 105 -4.95 -6.20 2.22
C ILE A 105 -3.69 -5.65 1.57
N HIS A 106 -2.54 -6.04 2.10
CA HIS A 106 -1.24 -5.59 1.61
C HIS A 106 -0.61 -6.59 0.65
N HIS A 107 -0.42 -6.19 -0.59
CA HIS A 107 0.41 -6.90 -1.57
C HIS A 107 1.84 -6.33 -1.55
N TYR A 108 2.74 -7.00 -0.83
CA TYR A 108 4.13 -6.57 -0.69
C TYR A 108 4.98 -7.03 -1.88
N PHE A 109 5.87 -6.14 -2.34
CA PHE A 109 6.84 -6.38 -3.41
C PHE A 109 8.26 -6.64 -2.88
N ILE A 110 8.44 -6.59 -1.57
CA ILE A 110 9.71 -6.83 -0.86
C ILE A 110 9.55 -7.96 0.14
N THR A 111 10.66 -8.46 0.66
CA THR A 111 10.64 -9.50 1.70
C THR A 111 10.12 -8.95 3.04
N PRO A 112 9.58 -9.80 3.93
CA PRO A 112 9.19 -9.40 5.28
C PRO A 112 10.33 -8.71 6.05
N ASP A 113 11.55 -9.24 5.98
CA ASP A 113 12.72 -8.63 6.63
C ASP A 113 13.02 -7.22 6.11
N ALA A 114 12.86 -7.00 4.80
CA ALA A 114 13.07 -5.69 4.19
C ALA A 114 11.96 -4.70 4.58
N ARG A 115 10.72 -5.17 4.69
CA ARG A 115 9.58 -4.41 5.22
C ARG A 115 9.88 -4.00 6.66
N ASP A 116 10.21 -4.96 7.52
CA ASP A 116 10.42 -4.72 8.96
C ASP A 116 11.63 -3.83 9.25
N ALA A 117 12.57 -3.72 8.31
CA ALA A 117 13.71 -2.81 8.37
C ALA A 117 13.40 -1.37 7.95
N ILE A 118 12.19 -1.05 7.48
CA ILE A 118 11.80 0.33 7.15
C ILE A 118 11.63 1.13 8.46
N PRO A 119 12.46 2.17 8.68
CA PRO A 119 12.50 2.85 9.98
C PRO A 119 11.32 3.77 10.23
N GLY A 120 10.75 4.38 9.19
CA GLY A 120 9.78 5.48 9.30
C GLY A 120 10.42 6.82 9.72
N ASP A 121 9.77 7.90 9.33
CA ASP A 121 10.06 9.28 9.73
C ASP A 121 9.15 9.74 10.90
N ILE A 122 8.01 9.06 11.08
CA ILE A 122 7.01 9.33 12.12
C ILE A 122 6.70 8.06 12.92
N PRO A 123 6.07 8.15 14.12
CA PRO A 123 5.62 6.95 14.84
C PRO A 123 4.60 6.14 14.03
N PRO A 124 4.44 4.83 14.33
CA PRO A 124 3.31 4.07 13.79
C PRO A 124 1.98 4.63 14.31
N HIS A 125 0.95 4.60 13.48
CA HIS A 125 -0.43 4.94 13.83
C HIS A 125 -1.15 3.73 14.42
#